data_AF-A0A419I0L1-F1
#
_entry.id   AF-A0A419I0L1-F1
#
_cell.length_a   1.000
_cell.length_b   1.000
_cell.length_c   1.000
_cell.angle_alpha   90.00
_cell.angle_beta   90.00
_cell.angle_gamma   90.00
#
_symmetry.space_group_name_H-M   'P 1'
#
loop_
_entity.id
_entity.type
_entity.pdbx_description
1 polymer ?
#
loop_
_entity_poly.entity_id
_entity_poly.type
_entity_poly.pdbx_seq_one_letter_code
_entity_poly.pdbx_strand_id
1 'polypeptide(L)'
;MWLIECPSFWDEGLIRPLVTENGAVVLMCDTCSVVWHTPAGIEEFEHVEPAAPDWSIGPGTHVRPGTTRWADPADVTTAGWGDLRWRELPYAG
;
A
#
# COMPACT_ATOMS: atom_id res chain seq x y z
N MET A 1 4.41 -7.45 6.91
CA MET A 1 5.20 -7.55 5.67
C MET A 1 5.33 -6.14 5.10
N TRP A 2 6.54 -5.75 4.69
CA TRP A 2 6.85 -4.38 4.28
C TRP A 2 7.62 -4.38 2.97
N LEU A 3 7.29 -3.46 2.08
CA LEU A 3 8.09 -3.21 0.89
C LEU A 3 9.19 -2.20 1.26
N ILE A 4 10.41 -2.48 0.80
CA ILE A 4 11.59 -1.67 1.08
C ILE A 4 11.42 -0.28 0.45
N GLU A 5 11.60 0.73 1.31
CA GLU A 5 11.84 2.16 1.04
C GLU A 5 10.88 2.79 0.02
N CYS A 6 9.98 3.63 0.54
CA CYS A 6 9.13 4.49 -0.27
C CYS A 6 9.92 5.12 -1.43
N PRO A 7 9.60 4.84 -2.71
CA PRO A 7 10.33 5.41 -3.82
C PRO A 7 10.02 6.91 -4.00
N SER A 8 9.08 7.48 -3.22
CA SER A 8 8.80 8.91 -3.26
C SER A 8 10.04 9.72 -2.90
N PHE A 9 10.23 10.84 -3.61
CA PHE A 9 11.35 11.78 -3.49
C PHE A 9 11.57 12.38 -2.09
N TRP A 10 10.66 12.16 -1.15
CA TRP A 10 10.50 13.02 0.01
C TRP A 10 10.79 12.41 1.38
N ASP A 11 10.80 11.08 1.58
CA ASP A 11 11.10 10.54 2.91
C ASP A 11 11.36 9.01 2.98
N GLU A 12 12.10 8.63 4.02
CA GLU A 12 12.28 7.26 4.52
C GLU A 12 10.96 6.76 5.14
N GLY A 13 10.09 6.19 4.30
CA GLY A 13 8.82 5.60 4.74
C GLY A 13 8.76 4.11 4.47
N LEU A 14 7.97 3.40 5.27
CA LEU A 14 7.72 1.98 5.04
C LEU A 14 6.40 1.80 4.28
N ILE A 15 6.46 1.01 3.21
CA ILE A 15 5.28 0.69 2.42
C ILE A 15 4.63 -0.58 2.96
N ARG A 16 3.31 -0.52 3.18
CA ARG A 16 2.50 -1.65 3.64
C ARG A 16 1.40 -2.00 2.65
N PRO A 17 1.14 -3.30 2.44
CA PRO A 17 -0.03 -3.72 1.70
C PRO A 17 -1.27 -3.68 2.59
N LEU A 18 -2.35 -3.11 2.05
CA LEU A 18 -3.63 -2.91 2.72
C LEU A 18 -4.75 -3.44 1.83
N VAL A 19 -5.68 -4.16 2.45
CA VAL A 19 -6.94 -4.57 1.83
C VAL A 19 -7.98 -3.48 2.06
N THR A 20 -8.55 -2.98 0.97
CA THR A 20 -9.59 -1.96 0.93
C THR A 20 -10.97 -2.54 1.24
N GLU A 21 -11.98 -1.68 1.44
CA GLU A 21 -13.37 -2.09 1.72
C GLU A 21 -13.97 -2.99 0.64
N ASN A 22 -13.53 -2.84 -0.62
CA ASN A 22 -13.97 -3.62 -1.77
C ASN A 22 -13.10 -4.86 -2.04
N GLY A 23 -12.12 -5.15 -1.16
CA GLY A 23 -11.25 -6.32 -1.26
C GLY A 23 -10.03 -6.15 -2.15
N ALA A 24 -9.78 -4.96 -2.71
CA ALA A 24 -8.57 -4.69 -3.47
C ALA A 24 -7.35 -4.58 -2.54
N VAL A 25 -6.18 -5.00 -3.01
CA VAL A 25 -4.92 -4.83 -2.28
C VAL A 25 -4.14 -3.69 -2.90
N VAL A 26 -3.83 -2.69 -2.08
CA VAL A 26 -3.06 -1.51 -2.46
C VAL A 26 -1.85 -1.36 -1.56
N LEU A 27 -0.85 -0.64 -2.02
CA LEU A 27 0.34 -0.34 -1.23
C LEU A 27 0.27 1.09 -0.72
N MET A 28 0.44 1.28 0.59
CA MET A 28 0.38 2.59 1.22
C MET A 28 1.70 2.87 1.94
N CYS A 29 2.29 4.05 1.70
CA CYS A 29 3.37 4.55 2.53
C CYS A 29 2.82 5.11 3.84
N ASP A 30 3.36 4.66 4.97
CA ASP A 30 2.93 5.07 6.31
C ASP A 30 3.33 6.51 6.68
N THR A 31 4.28 7.10 5.95
CA THR A 31 4.86 8.41 6.25
C THR A 31 4.32 9.51 5.34
N CYS A 32 4.32 9.30 4.02
CA CYS A 32 3.85 10.30 3.06
C CYS A 32 2.41 10.09 2.59
N SER A 33 1.70 9.06 3.10
CA SER A 33 0.30 8.74 2.75
C SER A 33 0.05 8.42 1.26
N VAL A 34 1.10 8.29 0.46
CA VAL A 34 1.03 7.91 -0.96
C VAL A 34 0.52 6.48 -1.10
N VAL A 35 -0.35 6.26 -2.10
CA VAL A 35 -0.90 4.95 -2.42
C VAL A 35 -0.61 4.54 -3.86
N TRP A 36 -0.23 3.27 -4.04
CA TRP A 36 -0.08 2.61 -5.34
C TRP A 36 -1.14 1.54 -5.54
N HIS A 37 -1.75 1.56 -6.72
CA HIS A 37 -2.85 0.69 -7.11
C HIS A 37 -2.39 -0.60 -7.77
N THR A 38 -1.24 -0.54 -8.43
CA THR A 38 -0.72 -1.60 -9.27
C THR A 38 0.79 -1.72 -9.08
N PRO A 39 1.37 -2.93 -9.29
CA PRO A 39 2.81 -3.12 -9.27
C PRO A 39 3.56 -2.17 -10.20
N ALA A 40 3.05 -1.95 -11.42
CA ALA A 40 3.65 -1.05 -12.40
C ALA A 40 3.74 0.40 -11.89
N GLY A 41 2.74 0.87 -11.14
CA GLY A 41 2.74 2.23 -10.60
C GLY A 41 3.90 2.50 -9.64
N ILE A 42 4.47 1.48 -9.00
CA ILE A 42 5.69 1.66 -8.20
C ILE A 42 6.90 1.98 -9.08
N GLU A 43 7.08 1.24 -10.17
CA GLU A 43 8.21 1.43 -11.08
C GLU A 43 8.07 2.73 -11.89
N GLU A 44 6.84 3.08 -12.25
CA GLU A 44 6.49 4.26 -13.05
C GLU A 44 6.30 5.52 -12.19
N PHE A 45 6.41 5.40 -10.86
CA PHE A 45 6.08 6.46 -9.89
C PHE A 45 4.65 7.00 -10.03
N GLU A 46 3.73 6.21 -10.61
CA GLU A 46 2.31 6.53 -10.72
C GLU A 46 1.61 6.22 -9.41
N HIS A 47 1.29 7.28 -8.67
CA HIS A 47 0.72 7.17 -7.34
C HIS A 47 -0.39 8.21 -7.11
N VAL A 48 -1.18 7.97 -6.07
CA VAL A 48 -2.23 8.89 -5.64
C VAL A 48 -1.96 9.37 -4.22
N GLU A 49 -2.32 10.62 -3.97
CA GLU A 49 -2.30 11.24 -2.65
C GLU A 49 -3.76 11.37 -2.16
N PRO A 50 -4.27 10.36 -1.44
CA PRO A 50 -5.64 10.40 -0.95
C PRO A 50 -5.86 11.57 0.03
N ALA A 51 -6.89 12.36 -0.24
CA ALA A 51 -7.32 13.43 0.66
C ALA A 51 -8.33 12.93 1.71
N ALA A 52 -8.28 13.50 2.92
CA ALA A 52 -9.33 13.30 3.92
C ALA A 52 -10.68 13.90 3.46
N PRO A 53 -11.85 13.40 3.92
CA PRO A 53 -12.05 12.34 4.92
C PRO A 53 -12.18 10.93 4.33
N ASP A 54 -12.53 10.83 3.05
CA ASP A 54 -12.62 9.59 2.31
C ASP A 54 -11.34 9.51 1.47
N TRP A 55 -10.33 8.77 1.95
CA TRP A 55 -9.06 8.55 1.27
C TRP A 55 -9.31 7.80 -0.05
N SER A 56 -9.85 8.51 -1.04
CA SER A 56 -10.17 8.02 -2.36
C SER A 56 -8.88 7.85 -3.12
N ILE A 57 -8.67 6.64 -3.58
CA ILE A 57 -7.45 6.27 -4.27
C ILE A 57 -7.76 6.02 -5.76
N GLY A 58 -9.01 5.74 -6.13
CA GLY A 58 -9.41 5.66 -7.53
C GLY A 58 -10.90 5.42 -7.71
N PRO A 59 -11.36 5.18 -8.95
CA PRO A 59 -12.77 4.93 -9.24
C PRO A 59 -13.33 3.78 -8.37
N GLY A 60 -14.17 4.12 -7.40
CA GLY A 60 -14.82 3.15 -6.51
C GLY A 60 -13.91 2.47 -5.48
N THR A 61 -12.71 2.99 -5.22
CA THR A 61 -11.77 2.43 -4.24
C THR A 61 -11.35 3.48 -3.22
N HIS A 62 -11.57 3.18 -1.94
CA HIS A 62 -11.24 4.05 -0.81
C HIS A 62 -10.49 3.27 0.28
N VAL A 63 -9.67 3.99 1.03
CA VAL A 63 -9.04 3.52 2.26
C VAL A 63 -9.75 4.17 3.46
N ARG A 64 -10.91 3.64 3.89
CA ARG A 64 -11.60 4.20 5.07
C ARG A 64 -11.07 3.58 6.37
N PRO A 65 -10.75 4.38 7.41
CA PRO A 65 -10.42 3.85 8.73
C PRO A 65 -11.50 2.88 9.23
N GLY A 66 -11.11 1.71 9.74
CA GLY A 66 -12.02 0.70 10.29
C GLY A 66 -12.69 -0.23 9.27
N THR A 67 -12.60 0.06 7.98
CA THR A 67 -13.04 -0.86 6.89
C THR A 67 -11.87 -1.57 6.19
N THR A 68 -10.66 -1.23 6.60
CA THR A 68 -9.41 -1.65 5.98
C THR A 68 -8.63 -2.53 6.94
N ARG A 69 -7.89 -3.50 6.40
CA ARG A 69 -6.98 -4.35 7.18
C ARG A 69 -5.63 -4.47 6.48
N TRP A 70 -4.58 -4.77 7.23
CA TRP A 70 -3.30 -5.13 6.63
C TRP A 70 -3.45 -6.43 5.83
N ALA A 71 -2.86 -6.45 4.64
CA ALA A 71 -2.84 -7.64 3.80
C ALA A 71 -1.87 -8.68 4.38
N ASP A 72 -2.26 -9.95 4.31
CA ASP A 72 -1.38 -11.07 4.63
C ASP A 72 -0.60 -11.52 3.36
N PRO A 73 0.35 -12.46 3.48
CA PRO A 73 1.13 -12.92 2.31
C PRO A 73 0.28 -13.54 1.19
N ALA A 74 -0.86 -14.16 1.51
CA ALA A 74 -1.74 -14.77 0.51
C ALA A 74 -2.52 -13.70 -0.28
N ASP A 75 -2.98 -12.65 0.40
CA ASP A 75 -3.60 -11.48 -0.24
C ASP A 75 -2.64 -10.83 -1.24
N VAL A 76 -1.39 -10.60 -0.82
CA VAL A 76 -0.34 -9.97 -1.65
C VAL A 76 -0.03 -10.81 -2.89
N THR A 77 0.10 -12.12 -2.72
CA THR A 77 0.36 -13.04 -3.84
C THR A 77 -0.82 -13.04 -4.82
N THR A 78 -2.05 -13.12 -4.31
CA THR A 78 -3.26 -13.15 -5.13
C THR A 78 -3.46 -11.86 -5.92
N ALA A 79 -3.10 -10.73 -5.34
CA ALA A 79 -3.21 -9.41 -5.97
C ALA A 79 -2.04 -9.06 -6.90
N GLY A 80 -1.13 -10.00 -7.18
CA GLY A 80 -0.03 -9.82 -8.15
C GLY A 80 1.16 -9.02 -7.61
N TRP A 81 1.25 -8.83 -6.30
CA TRP A 81 2.36 -8.12 -5.65
C TRP A 81 3.45 -9.08 -5.12
N GLY A 82 3.30 -10.39 -5.37
CA GLY A 82 4.17 -11.44 -4.81
C GLY A 82 5.63 -11.36 -5.28
N ASP A 83 5.88 -10.84 -6.49
CA ASP A 83 7.22 -10.74 -7.07
C ASP A 83 8.04 -9.57 -6.51
N LEU A 84 7.41 -8.69 -5.72
CA LEU A 84 8.10 -7.60 -5.06
C LEU A 84 9.01 -8.09 -3.92
N ARG A 85 10.08 -7.34 -3.62
CA ARG A 85 11.00 -7.70 -2.53
C ARG A 85 10.43 -7.30 -1.17
N TRP A 86 9.75 -8.25 -0.55
CA TRP A 86 9.19 -8.11 0.80
C TRP A 86 10.23 -8.34 1.90
N ARG A 87 10.19 -7.51 2.94
CA ARG A 87 10.88 -7.74 4.21
C ARG A 87 9.86 -8.00 5.32
N GLU A 88 10.13 -9.00 6.14
CA GLU A 88 9.57 -9.07 7.48
C GLU A 88 10.42 -8.14 8.36
N LEU A 89 9.82 -7.10 8.95
CA LEU A 89 10.50 -6.43 10.06
C LEU A 89 10.54 -7.41 11.24
N PRO A 90 11.63 -7.46 12.02
CA PRO A 90 11.58 -8.17 13.28
C PRO A 90 10.43 -7.58 14.09
N TYR A 91 9.57 -8.44 14.65
CA TYR A 91 8.61 -8.03 15.67
C TYR A 91 9.39 -7.23 16.71
N ALA A 92 9.10 -5.94 16.86
CA ALA A 92 9.48 -5.22 18.06
C ALA A 92 8.74 -5.94 19.20
N GLY A 93 9.48 -6.77 19.94
CA GLY A 93 8.98 -7.48 21.11
C GLY A 93 8.55 -6.54 22.21
#